data_AF-A0A7J5W0W5-F1
#
_entry.id   AF-A0A7J5W0W5-F1
#
_cell.length_a   1.000
_cell.length_b   1.000
_cell.length_c   1.000
_cell.angle_alpha   90.00
_cell.angle_beta   90.00
_cell.angle_gamma   90.00
#
_symmetry.space_group_name_H-M   'P 1'
#
loop_
_entity.id
_entity.type
_entity.pdbx_description
1 polymer ?
#
loop_
_entity_poly.entity_id
_entity_poly.type
_entity_poly.pdbx_seq_one_letter_code
_entity_poly.pdbx_strand_id
1 'polypeptide(L)'
;MKKQLILAFITIFGSAIIFSCTSQRDREAKGISKLEEELTAQAARPEPEKLNELMDLYLNFITNHPTDSTAPQYLYKAVNLAMGMNNGPKAMELVDRTLNEYPKSERLAETIFLKAYIYENLLSNLGMAQKTYRDFLSVYPDHELSDDAEAALLNLGKSPEEMVREFEARAAQQAASENN
;
A
#
# COMPACT_ATOMS: atom_id res chain seq x y z
N MET A 1 -5.21 72.68 -20.45
CA MET A 1 -4.05 71.80 -20.69
C MET A 1 -3.27 71.63 -19.40
N LYS A 2 -3.37 70.46 -18.75
CA LYS A 2 -2.39 69.89 -17.79
C LYS A 2 -2.75 68.40 -17.63
N LYS A 3 -1.90 67.53 -18.16
CA LYS A 3 -1.92 66.07 -17.95
C LYS A 3 -1.22 65.75 -16.63
N GLN A 4 -1.77 64.87 -15.80
CA GLN A 4 -1.10 63.85 -14.95
C GLN A 4 -2.19 62.80 -14.64
N LEU A 5 -2.18 61.56 -15.15
CA LEU A 5 -1.25 60.43 -14.99
C LEU A 5 -1.33 59.81 -13.58
N ILE A 6 -1.54 58.48 -13.55
CA ILE A 6 -1.24 57.51 -12.45
C ILE A 6 -2.35 57.39 -11.37
N LEU A 7 -2.89 56.24 -10.93
CA LEU A 7 -2.54 54.82 -11.04
C LEU A 7 -3.81 53.96 -10.88
N ALA A 8 -4.00 52.94 -11.72
CA ALA A 8 -4.87 51.82 -11.38
C ALA A 8 -4.13 50.93 -10.36
N PHE A 9 -4.61 50.88 -9.11
CA PHE A 9 -4.16 49.85 -8.15
C PHE A 9 -4.89 48.55 -8.46
N ILE A 10 -4.39 47.86 -9.49
CA ILE A 10 -4.70 46.46 -9.77
C ILE A 10 -3.95 45.62 -8.72
N THR A 11 -4.75 44.93 -7.90
CA THR A 11 -4.51 43.60 -7.31
C THR A 11 -3.10 43.03 -7.48
N ILE A 12 -2.36 42.84 -6.38
CA ILE A 12 -1.41 41.72 -6.13
C ILE A 12 -0.97 41.89 -4.66
N PHE A 13 -1.67 41.25 -3.73
CA PHE A 13 -1.13 40.99 -2.40
C PHE A 13 -1.78 39.72 -1.87
N GLY A 14 -1.41 38.59 -2.46
CA GLY A 14 -2.03 37.30 -2.12
C GLY A 14 -1.47 36.09 -2.87
N SER A 15 -0.18 36.07 -3.24
CA SER A 15 0.41 34.91 -3.93
C SER A 15 1.78 34.45 -3.41
N ALA A 16 2.24 34.94 -2.26
CA ALA A 16 3.58 34.62 -1.74
C ALA A 16 3.66 33.32 -0.91
N ILE A 17 2.59 32.53 -0.77
CA ILE A 17 2.57 31.36 0.14
C ILE A 17 2.81 30.03 -0.60
N ILE A 18 2.63 29.98 -1.92
CA ILE A 18 2.73 28.73 -2.70
C ILE A 18 4.16 28.25 -2.99
N PHE A 19 5.18 29.12 -2.95
CA PHE A 19 6.55 28.71 -3.26
C PHE A 19 7.23 27.90 -2.14
N SER A 20 6.87 28.15 -0.88
CA SER A 20 7.50 27.45 0.25
C SER A 20 7.02 26.00 0.36
N CYS A 21 5.72 25.75 0.18
CA CYS A 21 5.13 24.42 0.29
C CYS A 21 5.63 23.45 -0.80
N THR A 22 5.73 23.91 -2.06
CA THR A 22 6.31 23.10 -3.15
C THR A 22 7.77 22.75 -2.86
N SER A 23 8.56 23.69 -2.33
CA SER A 23 9.96 23.44 -2.00
C SER A 23 10.16 22.41 -0.87
N GLN A 24 9.25 22.35 0.11
CA GLN A 24 9.31 21.36 1.19
C GLN A 24 8.90 19.98 0.68
N ARG A 25 7.76 19.90 -0.03
CA ARG A 25 7.25 18.68 -0.64
C ARG A 25 8.32 18.00 -1.48
N ASP A 26 8.97 18.74 -2.36
CA ASP A 26 9.98 18.19 -3.27
C ASP A 26 11.24 17.72 -2.52
N ARG A 27 11.62 18.39 -1.42
CA ARG A 27 12.73 17.92 -0.56
C ARG A 27 12.41 16.62 0.15
N GLU A 28 11.20 16.50 0.71
CA GLU A 28 10.74 15.28 1.39
C GLU A 28 10.65 14.11 0.41
N ALA A 29 10.01 14.31 -0.75
CA ALA A 29 9.94 13.32 -1.82
C ALA A 29 11.34 12.87 -2.29
N LYS A 30 12.27 13.82 -2.47
CA LYS A 30 13.65 13.50 -2.85
C LYS A 30 14.38 12.71 -1.76
N GLY A 31 14.15 13.03 -0.49
CA GLY A 31 14.69 12.28 0.64
C GLY A 31 14.23 10.82 0.63
N ILE A 32 12.92 10.60 0.42
CA ILE A 32 12.34 9.27 0.26
C ILE A 32 12.99 8.52 -0.90
N SER A 33 12.99 9.09 -2.10
CA SER A 33 13.54 8.41 -3.29
C SER A 33 15.01 8.04 -3.12
N LYS A 34 15.81 8.93 -2.51
CA LYS A 34 17.22 8.64 -2.23
C LYS A 34 17.37 7.42 -1.30
N LEU A 35 16.61 7.34 -0.22
CA LEU A 35 16.70 6.21 0.70
C LEU A 35 16.14 4.92 0.07
N GLU A 36 15.06 5.00 -0.71
CA GLU A 36 14.54 3.85 -1.48
C GLU A 36 15.62 3.29 -2.44
N GLU A 37 16.32 4.15 -3.17
CA GLU A 37 17.41 3.77 -4.07
C GLU A 37 18.57 3.12 -3.30
N GLU A 38 18.99 3.72 -2.18
CA GLU A 38 20.04 3.18 -1.32
C GLU A 38 19.67 1.79 -0.77
N LEU A 39 18.42 1.56 -0.39
CA LEU A 39 17.95 0.27 0.12
C LEU A 39 17.80 -0.78 -0.97
N THR A 40 17.40 -0.37 -2.17
CA THR A 40 17.25 -1.29 -3.32
C THR A 40 18.61 -1.73 -3.88
N ALA A 41 19.62 -0.86 -3.83
CA ALA A 41 20.96 -1.18 -4.32
C ALA A 41 21.73 -2.16 -3.42
N GLN A 42 21.24 -2.41 -2.19
CA GLN A 42 21.88 -3.34 -1.26
C GLN A 42 21.54 -4.78 -1.62
N ALA A 43 22.59 -5.61 -1.78
CA ALA A 43 22.43 -7.05 -2.01
C ALA A 43 22.01 -7.82 -0.74
N ALA A 44 22.19 -7.20 0.44
CA ALA A 44 21.82 -7.76 1.74
C ALA A 44 20.50 -7.16 2.23
N ARG A 45 19.84 -7.87 3.16
CA ARG A 45 18.67 -7.36 3.86
C ARG A 45 19.04 -6.06 4.59
N PRO A 46 18.30 -4.95 4.41
CA PRO A 46 18.62 -3.70 5.09
C PRO A 46 18.51 -3.80 6.62
N GLU A 47 19.33 -2.99 7.29
CA GLU A 47 19.29 -2.85 8.74
C GLU A 47 17.93 -2.29 9.22
N PRO A 48 17.37 -2.79 10.34
CA PRO A 48 16.08 -2.35 10.85
C PRO A 48 15.96 -0.83 11.03
N GLU A 49 17.04 -0.16 11.43
CA GLU A 49 17.09 1.29 11.63
C GLU A 49 16.80 2.04 10.32
N LYS A 50 17.31 1.54 9.19
CA LYS A 50 17.07 2.15 7.88
C LYS A 50 15.64 1.94 7.37
N LEU A 51 15.05 0.79 7.70
CA LEU A 51 13.64 0.54 7.41
C LEU A 51 12.72 1.44 8.25
N ASN A 52 13.06 1.66 9.52
CA ASN A 52 12.34 2.61 10.38
C ASN A 52 12.50 4.06 9.87
N GLU A 53 13.71 4.45 9.44
CA GLU A 53 13.95 5.76 8.82
C GLU A 53 13.05 5.96 7.59
N LEU A 54 12.96 4.95 6.70
CA LEU A 54 12.09 5.01 5.53
C LEU A 54 10.61 5.09 5.91
N MET A 55 10.18 4.33 6.91
CA MET A 55 8.81 4.40 7.45
C MET A 55 8.49 5.82 7.93
N ASP A 56 9.37 6.43 8.72
CA ASP A 56 9.17 7.79 9.21
C ASP A 56 9.09 8.81 8.08
N LEU A 57 9.93 8.67 7.04
CA LEU A 57 9.87 9.54 5.87
C LEU A 57 8.53 9.44 5.13
N TYR A 58 8.01 8.22 4.91
CA TYR A 58 6.67 8.05 4.31
C TYR A 58 5.58 8.72 5.17
N LEU A 59 5.57 8.44 6.48
CA LEU A 59 4.53 8.95 7.38
C LEU A 59 4.58 10.47 7.53
N ASN A 60 5.79 11.05 7.55
CA ASN A 60 5.98 12.50 7.58
C ASN A 60 5.46 13.15 6.30
N PHE A 61 5.79 12.60 5.13
CA PHE A 61 5.28 13.14 3.86
C PHE A 61 3.74 13.13 3.83
N ILE A 62 3.11 12.03 4.22
CA ILE A 62 1.64 11.90 4.25
C ILE A 62 1.03 12.93 5.21
N THR A 63 1.67 13.14 6.37
CA THR A 63 1.22 14.10 7.39
C THR A 63 1.34 15.54 6.91
N ASN A 64 2.44 15.87 6.23
CA ASN A 64 2.72 17.22 5.74
C ASN A 64 1.96 17.55 4.44
N HIS A 65 1.62 16.53 3.65
CA HIS A 65 1.06 16.65 2.31
C HIS A 65 -0.15 15.72 2.07
N PRO A 66 -1.17 15.71 2.94
CA PRO A 66 -2.27 14.72 2.89
C PRO A 66 -3.17 14.83 1.66
N THR A 67 -3.14 15.95 0.94
CA THR A 67 -3.90 16.14 -0.31
C THR A 67 -3.05 15.95 -1.56
N ASP A 68 -1.76 15.62 -1.41
CA ASP A 68 -0.90 15.33 -2.56
C ASP A 68 -1.33 14.00 -3.19
N SER A 69 -1.37 13.97 -4.51
CA SER A 69 -1.61 12.75 -5.29
C SER A 69 -0.68 11.58 -4.95
N THR A 70 0.53 11.84 -4.44
CA THR A 70 1.49 10.80 -4.05
C THR A 70 1.29 10.28 -2.63
N ALA A 71 0.56 11.00 -1.76
CA ALA A 71 0.30 10.58 -0.39
C ALA A 71 -0.32 9.17 -0.27
N PRO A 72 -1.37 8.79 -1.04
CA PRO A 72 -1.88 7.42 -1.01
C PRO A 72 -0.84 6.38 -1.46
N GLN A 73 0.07 6.74 -2.37
CA GLN A 73 1.12 5.83 -2.83
C GLN A 73 2.15 5.58 -1.72
N TYR A 74 2.55 6.62 -0.98
CA TYR A 74 3.44 6.45 0.17
C TYR A 74 2.79 5.69 1.32
N LEU A 75 1.48 5.85 1.53
CA LEU A 75 0.79 5.07 2.54
C LEU A 75 0.73 3.58 2.15
N TYR A 76 0.48 3.28 0.87
CA TYR A 76 0.57 1.92 0.35
C TYR A 76 1.98 1.32 0.49
N LYS A 77 3.02 2.10 0.19
CA LYS A 77 4.42 1.69 0.41
C LYS A 77 4.71 1.45 1.89
N ALA A 78 4.17 2.26 2.79
CA ALA A 78 4.30 2.07 4.23
C ALA A 78 3.62 0.77 4.72
N VAL A 79 2.44 0.41 4.18
CA VAL A 79 1.81 -0.90 4.44
C VAL A 79 2.76 -2.04 4.06
N ASN A 80 3.29 -2.03 2.84
CA ASN A 80 4.19 -3.06 2.35
C ASN A 80 5.49 -3.14 3.17
N LEU A 81 6.04 -1.99 3.57
CA LEU A 81 7.22 -1.93 4.42
C LEU A 81 6.95 -2.55 5.80
N ALA A 82 5.83 -2.22 6.43
CA ALA A 82 5.43 -2.82 7.71
C ALA A 82 5.24 -4.35 7.59
N MET A 83 4.68 -4.82 6.48
CA MET A 83 4.57 -6.25 6.19
C MET A 83 5.95 -6.91 6.02
N GLY A 84 6.86 -6.31 5.26
CA GLY A 84 8.23 -6.81 5.08
C GLY A 84 9.06 -6.83 6.38
N MET A 85 8.73 -5.94 7.31
CA MET A 85 9.27 -5.91 8.67
C MET A 85 8.57 -6.90 9.63
N ASN A 86 7.61 -7.70 9.13
CA ASN A 86 6.79 -8.62 9.92
C ASN A 86 6.02 -7.94 11.07
N ASN A 87 5.65 -6.66 10.89
CA ASN A 87 4.91 -5.87 11.87
C ASN A 87 3.42 -5.81 11.49
N GLY A 88 2.71 -6.91 11.73
CA GLY A 88 1.28 -7.05 11.45
C GLY A 88 0.40 -5.95 12.05
N PRO A 89 0.55 -5.58 13.34
CA PRO A 89 -0.23 -4.50 13.94
C PRO A 89 -0.05 -3.15 13.23
N LYS A 90 1.20 -2.78 12.89
CA LYS A 90 1.46 -1.54 12.15
C LYS A 90 0.92 -1.60 10.73
N ALA A 91 1.07 -2.74 10.04
CA ALA A 91 0.52 -2.91 8.70
C ALA A 91 -1.00 -2.73 8.70
N MET A 92 -1.72 -3.30 9.68
CA MET A 92 -3.16 -3.15 9.82
C MET A 92 -3.58 -1.71 10.11
N GLU A 93 -2.86 -1.00 10.99
CA GLU A 93 -3.06 0.44 11.25
C GLU A 93 -2.99 1.25 9.94
N LEU A 94 -1.96 1.01 9.13
CA LEU A 94 -1.73 1.74 7.88
C LEU A 94 -2.72 1.36 6.77
N VAL A 95 -3.17 0.11 6.74
CA VAL A 95 -4.27 -0.33 5.86
C VAL A 95 -5.54 0.41 6.22
N ASP A 96 -5.92 0.45 7.50
CA ASP A 96 -7.14 1.14 7.92
C ASP A 96 -7.05 2.64 7.61
N ARG A 97 -5.89 3.26 7.80
CA ARG A 97 -5.65 4.63 7.33
C ARG A 97 -5.86 4.78 5.83
N THR A 98 -5.36 3.85 5.01
CA THR A 98 -5.52 3.91 3.55
C THR A 98 -6.99 3.88 3.15
N LEU A 99 -7.77 2.98 3.75
CA LEU A 99 -9.19 2.81 3.44
C LEU A 99 -10.02 4.03 3.90
N ASN A 100 -9.64 4.67 5.01
CA ASN A 100 -10.37 5.80 5.58
C ASN A 100 -9.97 7.16 4.99
N GLU A 101 -8.67 7.40 4.82
CA GLU A 101 -8.12 8.68 4.35
C GLU A 101 -8.15 8.77 2.81
N TYR A 102 -7.98 7.64 2.10
CA TYR A 102 -7.87 7.60 0.64
C TYR A 102 -8.82 6.56 0.01
N PRO A 103 -10.15 6.65 0.23
CA PRO A 103 -11.13 5.69 -0.27
C PRO A 103 -11.31 5.70 -1.80
N LYS A 104 -10.56 6.53 -2.53
CA LYS A 104 -10.54 6.61 -3.99
C LYS A 104 -9.15 6.31 -4.58
N SER A 105 -8.24 5.77 -3.77
CA SER A 105 -6.94 5.33 -4.25
C SER A 105 -7.11 4.30 -5.38
N GLU A 106 -6.28 4.39 -6.41
CA GLU A 106 -6.23 3.39 -7.49
C GLU A 106 -5.88 1.99 -6.95
N ARG A 107 -5.23 1.94 -5.78
CA ARG A 107 -4.77 0.71 -5.10
C ARG A 107 -5.76 0.22 -4.02
N LEU A 108 -7.01 0.69 -4.03
CA LEU A 108 -7.96 0.38 -2.95
C LEU A 108 -8.27 -1.12 -2.87
N ALA A 109 -8.56 -1.75 -4.01
CA ALA A 109 -8.84 -3.18 -4.09
C ALA A 109 -7.65 -4.01 -3.59
N GLU A 110 -6.45 -3.72 -4.10
CA GLU A 110 -5.19 -4.33 -3.64
C GLU A 110 -4.97 -4.14 -2.13
N THR A 111 -5.28 -2.97 -1.58
CA THR A 111 -5.15 -2.71 -0.13
C THR A 111 -6.11 -3.56 0.70
N ILE A 112 -7.33 -3.81 0.21
CA ILE A 112 -8.30 -4.70 0.87
C ILE A 112 -7.81 -6.15 0.81
N PHE A 113 -7.24 -6.57 -0.32
CA PHE A 113 -6.59 -7.88 -0.42
C PHE A 113 -5.43 -8.01 0.60
N LEU A 114 -4.55 -7.01 0.69
CA LEU A 114 -3.48 -6.97 1.70
C LEU A 114 -4.02 -7.02 3.13
N LYS A 115 -5.18 -6.40 3.40
CA LYS A 115 -5.85 -6.51 4.72
C LYS A 115 -6.14 -7.96 5.08
N ALA A 116 -6.70 -8.73 4.14
CA ALA A 116 -6.97 -10.15 4.34
C ALA A 116 -5.66 -10.94 4.57
N TYR A 117 -4.66 -10.67 3.74
CA TYR A 117 -3.32 -11.27 3.87
C TYR A 117 -2.69 -11.00 5.23
N ILE A 118 -2.76 -9.77 5.75
CA ILE A 118 -2.22 -9.39 7.06
C ILE A 118 -2.95 -10.13 8.18
N TYR A 119 -4.29 -10.22 8.11
CA TYR A 119 -5.05 -11.00 9.08
C TYR A 119 -4.61 -12.46 9.11
N GLU A 120 -4.43 -13.08 7.94
CA GLU A 120 -4.03 -14.48 7.82
C GLU A 120 -2.59 -14.70 8.30
N ASN A 121 -1.64 -13.99 7.71
CA ASN A 121 -0.23 -14.34 7.76
C ASN A 121 0.53 -13.67 8.90
N LEU A 122 0.11 -12.46 9.30
CA LEU A 122 0.83 -11.67 10.31
C LEU A 122 0.13 -11.63 11.65
N LEU A 123 -1.20 -11.83 11.67
CA LEU A 123 -2.02 -11.75 12.88
C LEU A 123 -2.69 -13.08 13.24
N SER A 124 -2.58 -14.11 12.37
CA SER A 124 -3.18 -15.43 12.56
C SER A 124 -4.69 -15.39 12.86
N ASN A 125 -5.39 -14.36 12.37
CA ASN A 125 -6.83 -14.19 12.53
C ASN A 125 -7.56 -14.70 11.28
N LEU A 126 -7.65 -16.02 11.18
CA LEU A 126 -8.24 -16.70 10.02
C LEU A 126 -9.70 -16.32 9.78
N GLY A 127 -10.47 -16.06 10.85
CA GLY A 127 -11.87 -15.64 10.70
C GLY A 127 -12.00 -14.29 9.99
N MET A 128 -11.16 -13.31 10.36
CA MET A 128 -11.13 -12.01 9.70
C MET A 128 -10.53 -12.09 8.31
N ALA A 129 -9.52 -12.92 8.08
CA ALA A 129 -8.98 -13.17 6.75
C ALA A 129 -10.05 -13.73 5.82
N GLN A 130 -10.75 -14.78 6.24
CA GLN A 130 -11.83 -15.41 5.47
C GLN A 130 -12.92 -14.40 5.08
N LYS A 131 -13.38 -13.62 6.06
CA LYS A 131 -14.38 -12.59 5.82
C LYS A 131 -13.88 -11.58 4.79
N THR A 132 -12.64 -11.09 4.96
CA THR A 132 -12.10 -10.02 4.11
C THR A 132 -11.85 -10.50 2.68
N TYR A 133 -11.34 -11.72 2.46
CA TYR A 133 -11.21 -12.28 1.10
C TYR A 133 -12.56 -12.47 0.42
N ARG A 134 -13.59 -12.92 1.15
CA ARG A 134 -14.96 -13.04 0.59
C ARG A 134 -15.57 -11.69 0.24
N ASP A 135 -15.38 -10.70 1.10
CA ASP A 135 -15.83 -9.34 0.83
C ASP A 135 -15.10 -8.76 -0.39
N PHE A 136 -13.78 -9.01 -0.52
CA PHE A 136 -13.00 -8.64 -1.69
C PHE A 136 -13.58 -9.24 -2.98
N LEU A 137 -13.80 -10.55 -3.03
CA LEU A 137 -14.38 -11.24 -4.19
C LEU A 137 -15.80 -10.76 -4.52
N SER A 138 -16.59 -10.39 -3.50
CA SER A 138 -17.93 -9.87 -3.72
C SER A 138 -17.94 -8.47 -4.32
N VAL A 139 -16.94 -7.65 -4.02
CA VAL A 139 -16.88 -6.24 -4.46
C VAL A 139 -16.05 -6.09 -5.75
N TYR A 140 -15.03 -6.94 -5.93
CA TYR A 140 -14.07 -6.89 -7.02
C TYR A 140 -13.92 -8.24 -7.73
N PRO A 141 -15.01 -8.85 -8.25
CA PRO A 141 -14.99 -10.21 -8.78
C PRO A 141 -14.09 -10.41 -10.01
N ASP A 142 -13.85 -9.34 -10.77
CA ASP A 142 -13.03 -9.38 -12.00
C ASP A 142 -11.63 -8.76 -11.80
N HIS A 143 -11.21 -8.53 -10.54
CA HIS A 143 -9.88 -7.99 -10.27
C HIS A 143 -8.78 -9.03 -10.52
N GLU A 144 -7.58 -8.59 -10.87
CA GLU A 144 -6.41 -9.46 -11.10
C GLU A 144 -6.00 -10.32 -9.90
N LEU A 145 -6.50 -10.01 -8.69
CA LEU A 145 -6.21 -10.72 -7.44
C LEU A 145 -7.38 -11.63 -7.01
N SER A 146 -8.42 -11.78 -7.84
CA SER A 146 -9.58 -12.61 -7.49
C SER A 146 -9.20 -14.08 -7.40
N ASP A 147 -8.46 -14.59 -8.40
CA ASP A 147 -7.93 -15.96 -8.38
C ASP A 147 -7.05 -16.21 -7.15
N ASP A 148 -6.22 -15.23 -6.76
CA ASP A 148 -5.39 -15.31 -5.56
C ASP A 148 -6.23 -15.34 -4.26
N ALA A 149 -7.31 -14.56 -4.19
CA ALA A 149 -8.21 -14.55 -3.04
C ALA A 149 -9.01 -15.86 -2.93
N GLU A 150 -9.42 -16.44 -4.06
CA GLU A 150 -10.05 -17.78 -4.10
C GLU A 150 -9.08 -18.86 -3.64
N ALA A 151 -7.84 -18.83 -4.13
CA ALA A 151 -6.79 -19.74 -3.72
C ALA A 151 -6.47 -19.61 -2.21
N ALA A 152 -6.40 -18.38 -1.70
CA ALA A 152 -6.21 -18.13 -0.26
C ALA A 152 -7.37 -18.70 0.55
N LEU A 153 -8.63 -18.52 0.13
CA LEU A 153 -9.79 -19.09 0.81
C LEU A 153 -9.80 -20.63 0.79
N LEU A 154 -9.37 -21.25 -0.32
CA LEU A 154 -9.29 -22.70 -0.45
C LEU A 154 -8.24 -23.29 0.50
N ASN A 155 -7.14 -22.55 0.73
CA ASN A 155 -5.99 -23.01 1.50
C ASN A 155 -5.92 -22.43 2.92
N LEU A 156 -6.90 -21.60 3.30
CA LEU A 156 -6.89 -20.85 4.55
C LEU A 156 -6.70 -21.78 5.76
N GLY A 157 -5.63 -21.54 6.51
CA GLY A 157 -5.31 -22.29 7.72
C GLY A 157 -4.78 -23.71 7.49
N LYS A 158 -4.59 -24.16 6.24
CA LYS A 158 -3.96 -25.44 5.93
C LYS A 158 -2.45 -25.38 6.21
N SER A 159 -1.91 -26.49 6.68
CA SER A 159 -0.46 -26.66 6.75
C SER A 159 0.15 -26.86 5.36
N PRO A 160 1.45 -26.56 5.16
CA PRO A 160 2.16 -26.89 3.92
C PRO A 160 2.03 -28.36 3.53
N GLU A 161 2.08 -29.28 4.51
CA GLU A 161 1.95 -30.71 4.27
C GLU A 161 0.53 -31.10 3.84
N GLU A 162 -0.50 -30.45 4.35
CA GLU A 162 -1.88 -30.63 3.89
C GLU A 162 -2.04 -30.19 2.43
N MET A 163 -1.49 -29.02 2.09
CA MET A 163 -1.52 -28.50 0.72
C MET A 163 -0.78 -29.40 -0.27
N VAL A 164 0.40 -29.90 0.10
CA VAL A 164 1.17 -30.86 -0.72
C VAL A 164 0.38 -32.14 -0.94
N ARG A 165 -0.20 -32.73 0.11
CA ARG A 165 -1.00 -33.96 -0.01
C ARG A 165 -2.21 -33.79 -0.95
N GLU A 166 -2.92 -32.66 -0.84
CA GLU A 166 -4.06 -32.37 -1.72
C GLU A 166 -3.63 -32.14 -3.18
N PHE A 167 -2.46 -31.53 -3.38
CA PHE A 167 -1.89 -31.35 -4.71
C PHE A 167 -1.53 -32.70 -5.36
N GLU A 168 -0.81 -33.56 -4.63
CA GLU A 168 -0.46 -34.91 -5.10
C GLU A 168 -1.70 -35.76 -5.42
N ALA A 169 -2.74 -35.70 -4.57
CA ALA A 169 -3.99 -36.42 -4.78
C ALA A 169 -4.72 -35.96 -6.04
N ARG A 170 -4.78 -34.64 -6.31
CA ARG A 170 -5.39 -34.09 -7.53
C ARG A 170 -4.62 -34.48 -8.79
N ALA A 171 -3.29 -34.42 -8.74
CA ALA A 171 -2.44 -34.83 -9.86
C ALA A 171 -2.63 -36.31 -10.21
N ALA A 172 -2.71 -37.19 -9.20
CA ALA A 172 -2.94 -38.62 -9.40
C ALA A 172 -4.33 -38.91 -10.02
N GLN A 173 -5.38 -38.17 -9.58
CA GLN A 173 -6.72 -38.30 -10.14
C GLN A 173 -6.79 -37.85 -11.61
N GLN A 174 -6.15 -36.73 -11.95
CA GLN A 174 -6.10 -36.23 -13.33
C GLN A 174 -5.41 -37.24 -14.26
N ALA A 175 -4.24 -37.75 -13.85
CA ALA A 175 -3.53 -38.79 -14.62
C ALA A 175 -4.35 -40.07 -14.80
N ALA A 176 -5.17 -40.45 -13.81
CA ALA A 176 -6.07 -41.60 -13.94
C ALA A 176 -7.26 -41.33 -14.87
N SER A 177 -7.75 -40.08 -14.95
CA SER A 177 -8.86 -39.70 -15.84
C SER A 177 -8.45 -39.54 -17.31
N GLU A 178 -7.18 -39.23 -17.59
CA GLU A 178 -6.66 -39.12 -18.96
C GLU A 178 -6.34 -40.48 -19.61
N ASN A 179 -6.19 -41.54 -18.79
CA ASN A 179 -5.86 -42.89 -19.24
C ASN A 179 -7.10 -43.81 -19.38
N ASN A 180 -8.31 -43.28 -19.17
CA ASN A 180 -9.60 -43.98 -19.35
C ASN A 180 -10.45 -43.28 -20.40
#